data_AF-A0A926Y0P1-F1
#
_entry.id   AF-A0A926Y0P1-F1
#
_cell.length_a   1.000
_cell.length_b   1.000
_cell.length_c   1.000
_cell.angle_alpha   90.00
_cell.angle_beta   90.00
_cell.angle_gamma   90.00
#
_symmetry.space_group_name_H-M   'P 1'
#
loop_
_entity.id
_entity.type
_entity.pdbx_description
1 polymer ?
#
loop_
_entity_poly.entity_id
_entity_poly.type
_entity_poly.pdbx_seq_one_letter_code
_entity_poly.pdbx_strand_id
1 'polypeptide(L)'
;MFLDLEQLTADVKAALEAGKLAADAIDDGGACNMDGVVLSIPMIRERKVVEALAKAGVTTNKGDWGWCGRGYMINPTSDGQANKRHVASEAIGNHLRDAGYDATNFYLMD
;
A
#
# COMPACT_ATOMS: atom_id res chain seq x y z
N MET A 1 10.02 -6.26 18.01
CA MET A 1 9.84 -4.82 17.71
C MET A 1 8.38 -4.49 17.99
N PHE A 2 8.10 -3.56 18.90
CA PHE A 2 6.73 -3.06 19.06
C PHE A 2 6.48 -2.07 17.93
N LEU A 3 5.47 -2.34 17.10
CA LEU A 3 5.10 -1.40 16.05
C LEU A 3 4.40 -0.19 16.68
N ASP A 4 4.93 1.00 16.40
CA ASP A 4 4.31 2.27 16.75
C ASP A 4 3.27 2.62 15.67
N LEU A 5 2.04 2.92 16.11
CA LEU A 5 0.92 3.24 15.22
C LEU A 5 1.02 4.65 14.65
N GLU A 6 1.68 5.57 15.34
CA GLU A 6 1.95 6.91 14.81
C GLU A 6 2.99 6.83 13.70
N GLN A 7 4.06 6.06 13.93
CA GLN A 7 5.07 5.78 12.91
C GLN A 7 4.47 5.08 11.69
N LEU A 8 3.63 4.05 11.91
CA LEU A 8 2.88 3.39 10.83
C LEU A 8 2.06 4.39 10.00
N THR A 9 1.38 5.32 10.68
CA THR A 9 0.57 6.33 9.99
C THR A 9 1.45 7.25 9.14
N ALA A 10 2.60 7.68 9.67
CA ALA A 10 3.55 8.53 8.95
C ALA A 10 4.18 7.82 7.75
N ASP A 11 4.62 6.57 7.93
CA ASP A 11 5.27 5.79 6.89
C ASP A 11 4.32 5.43 5.76
N VAL A 12 3.06 5.10 6.07
CA VAL A 12 2.04 4.85 5.04
C VAL A 12 1.72 6.13 4.26
N LYS A 13 1.66 7.30 4.92
CA LYS A 13 1.50 8.59 4.22
C LYS A 13 2.68 8.88 3.29
N ALA A 14 3.90 8.70 3.78
CA ALA A 14 5.11 8.90 2.98
C ALA A 14 5.16 7.94 1.79
N ALA A 15 4.76 6.68 1.98
CA ALA A 15 4.68 5.70 0.91
C ALA A 15 3.65 6.10 -0.16
N LEU A 16 2.46 6.56 0.24
CA LEU A 16 1.43 7.04 -0.71
C LEU A 16 1.89 8.26 -1.50
N GLU A 17 2.54 9.22 -0.86
CA GLU A 17 3.14 10.38 -1.53
C GLU A 17 4.23 9.95 -2.53
N ALA A 18 5.12 9.02 -2.14
CA ALA A 18 6.13 8.47 -3.03
C ALA A 18 5.50 7.75 -4.24
N GLY A 19 4.44 6.98 -4.01
CA GLY A 19 3.67 6.32 -5.07
C GLY A 19 3.05 7.32 -6.04
N LYS A 20 2.46 8.39 -5.52
CA LYS A 20 1.88 9.46 -6.33
C LYS A 20 2.94 10.16 -7.19
N LEU A 21 4.07 10.55 -6.60
CA LEU A 21 5.18 11.19 -7.32
C LEU A 21 5.74 10.29 -8.42
N ALA A 22 5.85 8.99 -8.15
CA ALA A 22 6.32 8.02 -9.14
C ALA A 22 5.33 7.86 -10.30
N ALA A 23 4.02 7.86 -10.03
CA ALA A 23 2.99 7.83 -11.06
C ALA A 23 2.92 9.10 -11.90
N ASP A 24 3.08 10.27 -11.28
CA ASP A 24 3.05 11.57 -11.97
C ASP A 24 4.26 11.77 -12.89
N ALA A 25 5.36 11.04 -12.64
CA ALA A 25 6.58 11.09 -13.44
C ALA A 25 6.51 10.29 -14.75
N ILE A 26 5.44 9.52 -14.99
CA ILE A 26 5.28 8.69 -16.19
C ILE A 26 4.00 9.03 -16.95
N ASP A 27 3.98 8.77 -18.26
CA ASP A 27 2.77 8.88 -19.06
C ASP A 27 1.81 7.70 -18.79
N ASP A 28 0.51 7.97 -18.81
CA ASP A 28 -0.51 6.95 -18.57
C ASP A 28 -0.62 6.03 -19.80
N GLY A 29 -0.44 4.73 -19.59
CA GLY A 29 -0.47 3.73 -20.66
C GLY A 29 -0.65 2.32 -20.11
N GLY A 30 -1.51 1.52 -20.74
CA GLY A 30 -1.73 0.11 -20.43
C GLY A 30 -3.14 -0.21 -19.92
N ALA A 31 -3.33 -1.42 -19.35
CA ALA A 31 -4.63 -1.91 -18.89
C ALA A 31 -4.65 -2.53 -17.46
N CYS A 32 -3.61 -2.36 -16.63
CA CYS A 32 -3.58 -2.90 -15.27
C CYS A 32 -4.49 -2.10 -14.31
N ASN A 33 -5.65 -2.68 -13.95
CA ASN A 33 -6.68 -1.95 -13.21
C ASN A 33 -6.65 -2.17 -11.68
N MET A 34 -5.81 -3.09 -11.17
CA MET A 34 -5.96 -3.55 -9.79
C MET A 34 -4.63 -3.91 -9.08
N ASP A 35 -3.64 -3.01 -9.21
CA ASP A 35 -2.40 -3.11 -8.43
C ASP A 35 -2.52 -2.40 -7.07
N GLY A 36 -1.90 -2.99 -6.05
CA GLY A 36 -1.84 -2.47 -4.68
C GLY A 36 -0.76 -3.15 -3.85
N VAL A 37 -0.72 -2.86 -2.55
CA VAL A 37 0.26 -3.44 -1.61
C VAL A 37 -0.46 -4.04 -0.42
N VAL A 38 -0.21 -5.32 -0.13
CA VAL A 38 -0.72 -6.00 1.05
C VAL A 38 0.29 -5.83 2.18
N LEU A 39 -0.12 -5.13 3.23
CA LEU A 39 0.66 -4.90 4.43
C LEU A 39 0.28 -5.91 5.51
N SER A 40 1.27 -6.68 5.97
CA SER A 40 1.13 -7.67 7.03
C SER A 40 1.56 -7.09 8.38
N ILE A 41 0.61 -6.99 9.33
CA ILE A 41 0.88 -6.50 10.68
C ILE A 41 0.48 -7.58 11.69
N PRO A 42 1.45 -8.31 12.26
CA PRO A 42 1.18 -9.31 13.28
C PRO A 42 1.00 -8.67 14.67
N MET A 43 0.30 -9.37 15.56
CA MET A 43 0.25 -9.08 17.01
C MET A 43 -0.38 -7.74 17.45
N ILE A 44 -0.93 -6.93 16.53
CA ILE A 44 -1.70 -5.72 16.87
C ILE A 44 -3.20 -5.96 16.62
N ARG A 45 -4.04 -5.37 17.50
CA ARG A 45 -5.49 -5.38 17.34
C ARG A 45 -5.89 -4.69 16.03
N GLU A 46 -6.62 -5.40 15.19
CA GLU A 46 -7.05 -4.96 13.87
C GLU A 46 -7.66 -3.56 13.87
N ARG A 47 -8.59 -3.27 14.79
CA ARG A 47 -9.23 -1.95 14.91
C ARG A 47 -8.23 -0.80 15.01
N LYS A 48 -7.13 -0.98 15.76
CA LYS A 48 -6.10 0.06 15.92
C LYS A 48 -5.28 0.26 14.64
N VAL A 49 -5.03 -0.82 13.91
CA VAL A 49 -4.34 -0.75 12.62
C VAL A 49 -5.22 -0.04 11.60
N VAL A 50 -6.50 -0.41 11.50
CA VAL A 50 -7.47 0.23 10.61
C VAL A 50 -7.63 1.72 10.95
N GLU A 51 -7.71 2.09 12.23
CA GLU A 51 -7.74 3.50 12.66
C GLU A 51 -6.47 4.26 12.24
N ALA A 52 -5.28 3.66 12.34
CA ALA A 52 -4.02 4.26 11.91
C ALA A 52 -3.95 4.43 10.38
N LEU A 53 -4.34 3.41 9.63
CA LEU A 53 -4.40 3.44 8.17
C LEU A 53 -5.43 4.48 7.67
N ALA A 54 -6.59 4.59 8.33
CA ALA A 54 -7.58 5.59 8.01
C ALA A 54 -7.04 7.03 8.22
N LYS A 55 -6.26 7.26 9.28
CA LYS A 55 -5.55 8.54 9.48
C LYS A 55 -4.49 8.82 8.40
N ALA A 56 -3.96 7.77 7.78
CA ALA A 56 -3.06 7.87 6.63
C ALA A 56 -3.80 8.10 5.30
N GLY A 57 -5.13 8.10 5.29
CA GLY A 57 -5.95 8.24 4.08
C GLY A 57 -6.31 6.90 3.41
N VAL A 58 -6.02 5.77 4.05
CA VAL A 58 -6.31 4.43 3.53
C VAL A 58 -7.52 3.84 4.23
N THR A 59 -8.60 3.61 3.48
CA THR A 59 -9.76 2.86 3.96
C THR A 59 -9.61 1.40 3.56
N THR A 60 -9.37 0.51 4.52
CA THR A 60 -9.13 -0.92 4.28
C THR A 60 -9.52 -1.76 5.48
N ASN A 61 -9.73 -3.06 5.27
CA ASN A 61 -9.98 -4.06 6.31
C ASN A 61 -8.96 -5.19 6.18
N LYS A 62 -8.76 -5.98 7.23
CA LYS A 62 -7.87 -7.15 7.15
C LYS A 62 -8.53 -8.24 6.30
N GLY A 63 -7.94 -8.52 5.14
CA GLY A 63 -8.42 -9.52 4.18
C GLY A 63 -7.39 -10.63 3.94
N ASP A 64 -7.87 -11.73 3.36
CA ASP A 64 -7.01 -12.71 2.71
C ASP A 64 -6.91 -12.34 1.23
N TRP A 65 -5.69 -12.14 0.75
CA TRP A 65 -5.37 -11.68 -0.61
C TRP A 65 -4.71 -12.79 -1.44
N GLY A 66 -5.00 -14.05 -1.13
CA GLY A 66 -4.52 -15.20 -1.88
C GLY A 66 -3.02 -15.39 -1.68
N TRP A 67 -2.25 -15.28 -2.77
CA TRP A 67 -0.80 -15.52 -2.75
C TRP A 67 -0.01 -14.47 -1.94
N CYS A 68 -0.57 -13.26 -1.75
CA CYS A 68 -0.01 -12.24 -0.86
C CYS A 68 -0.30 -12.50 0.63
N GLY A 69 -1.11 -13.52 0.95
CA GLY A 69 -1.51 -13.86 2.31
C GLY A 69 -2.47 -12.86 2.94
N ARG A 70 -2.49 -12.83 4.28
CA ARG A 70 -3.49 -12.08 5.06
C ARG A 70 -2.92 -10.73 5.53
N GLY A 71 -3.57 -9.64 5.13
CA GLY A 71 -3.09 -8.30 5.45
C GLY A 71 -4.08 -7.20 5.10
N TYR A 72 -3.59 -5.96 5.11
CA TYR A 72 -4.33 -4.75 4.81
C TYR A 72 -3.93 -4.26 3.42
N MET A 73 -4.90 -4.11 2.52
CA MET A 73 -4.62 -3.59 1.18
C MET A 73 -4.42 -2.08 1.24
N ILE A 74 -3.28 -1.63 0.75
CA ILE A 74 -2.91 -0.24 0.53
C ILE A 74 -3.04 0.02 -0.97
N ASN A 75 -4.08 0.76 -1.35
CA ASN A 75 -4.30 1.13 -2.74
C ASN A 75 -3.56 2.43 -3.05
N PRO A 76 -2.87 2.54 -4.20
CA PRO A 76 -2.35 3.81 -4.68
C PRO A 76 -3.48 4.83 -4.86
N THR A 77 -3.23 6.08 -4.49
CA THR A 77 -4.15 7.22 -4.65
C THR A 77 -3.99 7.94 -6.00
N SER A 78 -3.46 7.26 -7.02
CA SER A 78 -3.23 7.85 -8.34
C SER A 78 -4.49 7.82 -9.21
N ASP A 79 -4.75 8.92 -9.93
CA ASP A 79 -5.84 9.02 -10.91
C ASP A 79 -5.57 8.25 -12.22
N GLY A 80 -4.37 7.68 -12.37
CA GLY A 80 -3.96 6.92 -13.55
C GLY A 80 -4.31 5.43 -13.45
N GLN A 81 -4.69 4.83 -14.56
CA GLN A 81 -4.84 3.38 -14.68
C GLN A 81 -3.51 2.75 -15.08
N ALA A 82 -3.45 1.43 -15.11
CA ALA A 82 -2.37 0.70 -15.73
C ALA A 82 -0.95 0.97 -15.20
N ASN A 83 -0.04 1.43 -16.06
CA ASN A 83 1.37 1.57 -15.71
C ASN A 83 1.58 2.59 -14.59
N LYS A 84 0.74 3.63 -14.50
CA LYS A 84 0.77 4.57 -13.38
C LYS A 84 0.48 3.89 -12.06
N ARG A 85 -0.54 3.04 -12.03
CA ARG A 85 -0.92 2.30 -10.83
C ARG A 85 0.13 1.25 -10.45
N HIS A 86 0.74 0.61 -11.44
CA HIS A 86 1.84 -0.33 -11.26
C HIS A 86 3.05 0.34 -10.59
N VAL A 87 3.55 1.43 -11.19
CA VAL A 87 4.71 2.18 -10.67
C VAL A 87 4.41 2.77 -9.29
N ALA A 88 3.19 3.27 -9.06
CA ALA A 88 2.78 3.73 -7.74
C ALA A 88 2.81 2.61 -6.70
N SER A 89 2.27 1.43 -7.03
CA SER A 89 2.28 0.25 -6.17
C SER A 89 3.72 -0.17 -5.84
N GLU A 90 4.60 -0.24 -6.83
CA GLU A 90 6.02 -0.57 -6.62
C GLU A 90 6.70 0.40 -5.67
N ALA A 91 6.52 1.71 -5.88
CA ALA A 91 7.09 2.74 -5.03
C ALA A 91 6.57 2.66 -3.59
N ILE A 92 5.26 2.44 -3.39
CA ILE A 92 4.66 2.24 -2.06
C ILE A 92 5.26 1.00 -1.40
N GLY A 93 5.33 -0.12 -2.11
CA GLY A 93 5.82 -1.38 -1.58
C GLY A 93 7.30 -1.32 -1.19
N ASN A 94 8.13 -0.70 -2.03
CA ASN A 94 9.54 -0.47 -1.73
C ASN A 94 9.71 0.42 -0.48
N HIS A 95 8.99 1.54 -0.40
CA HIS A 95 9.08 2.44 0.75
C HIS A 95 8.68 1.75 2.06
N LEU A 96 7.62 0.92 2.05
CA LEU A 96 7.20 0.19 3.23
C LEU A 96 8.21 -0.91 3.63
N ARG A 97 8.78 -1.62 2.64
CA ARG A 97 9.84 -2.60 2.92
C ARG A 97 11.10 -1.97 3.49
N ASP A 98 11.50 -0.82 2.97
CA ASP A 98 12.67 -0.05 3.46
C ASP A 98 12.46 0.48 4.88
N ALA A 99 11.21 0.83 5.23
CA ALA A 99 10.81 1.16 6.60
C ALA A 99 10.69 -0.06 7.54
N GLY A 100 10.96 -1.27 7.04
CA GLY A 100 11.00 -2.51 7.83
C GLY A 100 9.66 -3.24 7.96
N TYR A 101 8.68 -2.90 7.13
CA TYR A 101 7.38 -3.56 7.11
C TYR A 101 7.38 -4.81 6.22
N ASP A 102 6.57 -5.79 6.61
CA ASP A 102 6.22 -6.93 5.76
C ASP A 102 5.14 -6.49 4.75
N ALA A 103 5.59 -6.05 3.58
CA ALA A 103 4.74 -5.52 2.52
C ALA A 103 4.96 -6.31 1.22
N THR A 104 3.88 -6.85 0.67
CA THR A 104 3.87 -7.62 -0.58
C THR A 104 3.06 -6.87 -1.62
N ASN A 105 3.68 -6.57 -2.77
CA ASN A 105 2.97 -5.98 -3.89
C ASN A 105 1.96 -6.99 -4.45
N PHE A 106 0.70 -6.59 -4.55
CA PHE A 106 -0.38 -7.36 -5.18
C PHE A 106 -0.58 -6.86 -6.60
N TYR A 107 -0.44 -7.77 -7.55
CA TYR A 107 -0.69 -7.52 -8.97
C TYR A 107 -1.80 -8.45 -9.43
N LEU A 108 -2.79 -7.90 -10.11
CA LEU A 108 -3.84 -8.66 -10.78
C LEU A 108 -3.85 -8.29 -12.26
N MET A 109 -3.40 -9.23 -13.08
CA MET A 109 -3.61 -9.20 -14.51
C MET A 109 -5.00 -9.79 -14.78
N ASP A 110 -5.86 -9.02 -15.47
CA ASP A 110 -7.12 -9.52 -16.05
C ASP A 110 -6.84 -10.15 -17.42
#